data_AF-A0A969LU05-F1
#
_entry.id   AF-A0A969LU05-F1
#
_cell.length_a   1.000
_cell.length_b   1.000
_cell.length_c   1.000
_cell.angle_alpha   90.00
_cell.angle_beta   90.00
_cell.angle_gamma   90.00
#
_symmetry.space_group_name_H-M   'P 1'
#
loop_
_entity.id
_entity.type
_entity.pdbx_description
1 polymer ?
#
loop_
_entity_poly.entity_id
_entity_poly.type
_entity_poly.pdbx_seq_one_letter_code
_entity_poly.pdbx_strand_id
1 'polypeptide(L)'
;MVRLRPVIPPDPRLLIVEISEADLRALNRPTPSDRDLAEVIRILSQHQPSVIGLDLHRELPQEPGHTELLQQLQTSNVVAILELGAEEIEIPPPPGVPDDRVGFSDIAIDADNVVRRNLLFGSNASGDFFSFSTQLAFKYLEKQGITPQDSRSHPGNMQLGETSFLPLEKDAGGYQNLDAVGYQVLLDYRSASSPAPMVSFTQVLNGEIDPSLVQDKIVLIGTTAPSSKDLFYTPYSAALQTNHTMPGVVVHAQMVSQVLGTVLDGKPLFWFAPEWLEITWIGGWAVIGGCAAWRFRHPITLGFSVVILVIGLSGISLLLFLGHGWLPIATPAIALILTSIAIVSYRAYTIQ
;
A
#
# COMPACT_ATOMS: atom_id res chain seq x y z
N MET A 1 8.59 0.86 12.60
CA MET A 1 7.27 0.91 13.25
C MET A 1 6.28 -0.08 12.63
N VAL A 2 6.05 -0.07 11.31
CA VAL A 2 5.14 -1.02 10.61
C VAL A 2 5.34 -2.48 11.05
N ARG A 3 6.59 -2.97 11.13
CA ARG A 3 6.91 -4.35 11.54
C ARG A 3 6.51 -4.73 12.96
N LEU A 4 6.23 -3.74 13.81
CA LEU A 4 5.80 -3.94 15.20
C LEU A 4 4.28 -3.99 15.33
N ARG A 5 3.54 -3.80 14.22
CA ARG A 5 2.09 -3.97 14.21
C ARG A 5 1.72 -5.45 14.36
N PRO A 6 0.57 -5.76 14.99
CA PRO A 6 0.07 -7.12 15.08
C PRO A 6 -0.11 -7.75 13.70
N VAL A 7 0.18 -9.05 13.59
CA VAL A 7 -0.11 -9.81 12.38
C VAL A 7 -1.62 -10.02 12.28
N ILE A 8 -2.20 -9.57 11.17
CA ILE A 8 -3.62 -9.78 10.86
C ILE A 8 -3.72 -11.05 9.99
N PRO A 9 -4.65 -11.98 10.29
CA PRO A 9 -4.84 -13.18 9.46
C PRO A 9 -5.19 -12.79 8.01
N PRO A 10 -4.95 -13.65 7.00
CA PRO A 10 -5.29 -13.36 5.61
C PRO A 10 -6.73 -12.84 5.43
N ASP A 11 -6.95 -11.95 4.47
CA ASP A 11 -8.26 -11.39 4.18
C ASP A 11 -9.13 -12.46 3.52
N PRO A 12 -10.23 -12.91 4.16
CA PRO A 12 -11.04 -14.00 3.63
C PRO A 12 -11.81 -13.58 2.37
N ARG A 13 -11.89 -12.28 2.05
CA ARG A 13 -12.58 -11.74 0.87
C ARG A 13 -11.72 -11.83 -0.39
N LEU A 14 -10.43 -12.14 -0.26
CA LEU A 14 -9.45 -12.12 -1.35
C LEU A 14 -8.93 -13.53 -1.63
N LEU A 15 -8.53 -13.76 -2.87
CA LEU A 15 -7.72 -14.89 -3.33
C LEU A 15 -6.66 -14.36 -4.29
N ILE A 16 -5.43 -14.85 -4.17
CA ILE A 16 -4.38 -14.62 -5.17
C ILE A 16 -4.18 -15.93 -5.93
N VAL A 17 -4.33 -15.89 -7.26
CA VAL A 17 -3.89 -16.94 -8.17
C VAL A 17 -2.49 -16.55 -8.65
N GLU A 18 -1.49 -17.15 -8.03
CA GLU A 18 -0.09 -16.80 -8.28
C GLU A 18 0.46 -17.47 -9.54
N ILE A 19 1.17 -16.71 -10.35
CA ILE A 19 1.99 -17.23 -11.45
C ILE A 19 3.43 -17.25 -10.96
N SER A 20 3.84 -18.37 -10.38
CA SER A 20 5.16 -18.59 -9.82
C SER A 20 6.19 -19.02 -10.88
N GLU A 21 7.47 -19.08 -10.51
CA GLU A 21 8.51 -19.69 -11.34
C GLU A 21 8.22 -21.16 -11.68
N ALA A 22 7.59 -21.90 -10.77
CA ALA A 22 7.21 -23.28 -11.02
C ALA A 22 6.12 -23.36 -12.09
N ASP A 23 5.14 -22.44 -12.06
CA ASP A 23 4.08 -22.34 -13.06
C ASP A 23 4.65 -22.00 -14.44
N LEU A 24 5.51 -20.99 -14.52
CA LEU A 24 6.14 -20.58 -15.78
C LEU A 24 6.98 -21.71 -16.41
N ARG A 25 7.71 -22.46 -15.58
CA ARG A 25 8.46 -23.66 -16.02
C ARG A 25 7.53 -24.78 -16.49
N ALA A 26 6.43 -25.03 -15.77
CA ALA A 26 5.45 -26.04 -16.15
C ALA A 26 4.77 -25.70 -17.50
N LEU A 27 4.49 -24.41 -17.73
CA LEU A 27 3.97 -23.90 -18.99
C LEU A 27 5.03 -23.81 -20.10
N ASN A 28 6.32 -23.93 -19.75
CA ASN A 28 7.47 -23.74 -20.64
C ASN A 28 7.45 -22.38 -21.37
N ARG A 29 7.07 -21.31 -20.65
CA ARG A 29 6.93 -19.95 -21.18
C ARG A 29 7.28 -18.89 -20.13
N PRO A 30 7.74 -17.69 -20.54
CA PRO A 30 8.02 -16.60 -19.61
C PRO A 30 6.76 -15.90 -19.08
N THR A 31 5.61 -16.10 -19.73
CA THR A 31 4.29 -15.63 -19.31
C THR A 31 3.23 -16.61 -19.82
N PRO A 32 2.10 -16.81 -19.10
CA PRO A 32 1.02 -17.66 -19.59
C PRO A 32 0.49 -17.20 -20.94
N SER A 33 0.08 -18.17 -21.78
CA SER A 33 -0.57 -17.83 -23.04
C SER A 33 -1.95 -17.20 -22.82
N ASP A 34 -2.46 -16.52 -23.83
CA ASP A 34 -3.81 -15.96 -23.80
C ASP A 34 -4.86 -17.08 -23.64
N ARG A 35 -4.62 -18.26 -24.22
CA ARG A 35 -5.44 -19.46 -24.00
C ARG A 35 -5.43 -19.91 -22.54
N ASP A 36 -4.26 -19.96 -21.90
CA ASP A 36 -4.16 -20.41 -20.51
C ASP A 36 -4.84 -19.42 -19.57
N LEU A 37 -4.68 -18.11 -19.81
CA LEU A 37 -5.38 -17.07 -19.06
C LEU A 37 -6.89 -17.15 -19.26
N ALA A 38 -7.35 -17.31 -20.51
CA ALA A 38 -8.76 -17.45 -20.83
C ALA A 38 -9.36 -18.66 -20.10
N GLU A 39 -8.65 -19.78 -20.07
CA GLU A 39 -9.09 -21.00 -19.40
C GLU A 39 -9.13 -20.83 -17.88
N VAL A 40 -8.12 -20.21 -17.26
CA VAL A 40 -8.13 -19.92 -15.82
C VAL A 40 -9.29 -18.98 -15.46
N ILE A 41 -9.51 -17.90 -16.22
CA ILE A 41 -10.64 -16.99 -15.99
C ILE A 41 -11.97 -17.73 -16.15
N ARG A 42 -12.08 -18.62 -17.15
CA ARG A 42 -13.27 -19.44 -17.38
C ARG A 42 -13.55 -20.38 -16.20
N ILE A 43 -12.53 -21.09 -15.69
CA ILE A 43 -12.64 -21.99 -14.52
C ILE A 43 -13.05 -21.20 -13.28
N LEU A 44 -12.37 -20.09 -12.98
CA LEU A 44 -12.71 -19.24 -11.84
C LEU A 44 -14.14 -18.73 -11.94
N SER A 45 -14.57 -18.29 -13.12
CA SER A 45 -15.92 -17.77 -13.34
C SER A 45 -17.03 -18.80 -13.05
N GLN A 46 -16.76 -20.10 -13.19
CA GLN A 46 -17.72 -21.16 -12.83
C GLN A 46 -18.03 -21.20 -11.33
N HIS A 47 -17.13 -20.68 -10.50
CA HIS A 47 -17.28 -20.61 -9.05
C HIS A 47 -17.80 -19.24 -8.57
N GLN A 48 -18.31 -18.39 -9.47
CA GLN A 48 -19.01 -17.13 -9.14
C GLN A 48 -18.19 -16.17 -8.25
N PRO A 49 -16.98 -15.75 -8.66
CA PRO A 49 -16.24 -14.74 -7.93
C PRO A 49 -16.96 -13.40 -7.99
N SER A 50 -16.70 -12.57 -6.96
CA SER A 50 -17.24 -11.23 -6.95
C SER A 50 -16.67 -10.40 -8.10
N VAL A 51 -15.34 -10.41 -8.24
CA VAL A 51 -14.58 -9.76 -9.31
C VAL A 51 -13.26 -10.50 -9.50
N ILE A 52 -12.76 -10.55 -10.73
CA ILE A 52 -11.45 -11.08 -11.11
C ILE A 52 -10.60 -9.92 -11.60
N GLY A 53 -9.43 -9.72 -11.01
CA GLY A 53 -8.42 -8.79 -11.47
C GLY A 53 -7.30 -9.51 -12.21
N LEU A 54 -6.97 -9.05 -13.41
CA LEU A 54 -5.84 -9.54 -14.19
C LEU A 54 -4.68 -8.55 -14.11
N ASP A 55 -3.72 -8.86 -13.23
CA ASP A 55 -2.49 -8.10 -13.03
C ASP A 55 -1.39 -8.56 -14.02
N LEU A 56 -1.71 -8.46 -15.31
CA LEU A 56 -0.80 -8.75 -16.42
C LEU A 56 -1.11 -7.83 -17.60
N HIS A 57 -0.10 -7.16 -18.12
CA HIS A 57 -0.26 -6.39 -19.37
C HIS A 57 -0.59 -7.34 -20.53
N ARG A 58 -1.66 -7.00 -21.25
CA ARG A 58 -2.16 -7.74 -22.43
C ARG A 58 -2.54 -6.79 -23.57
N GLU A 59 -1.73 -5.75 -23.76
CA GLU A 59 -1.75 -4.93 -24.99
C GLU A 59 -1.42 -5.78 -26.22
N LEU A 60 -0.36 -6.60 -26.12
CA LEU A 60 0.11 -7.45 -27.20
C LEU A 60 -0.33 -8.91 -26.99
N PRO A 61 -0.81 -9.61 -28.04
CA PRO A 61 -1.21 -11.01 -27.95
C PRO A 61 -0.09 -11.92 -27.45
N GLN A 62 -0.44 -12.86 -26.58
CA GLN A 62 0.43 -13.96 -26.14
C GLN A 62 -0.10 -15.29 -26.67
N GLU A 63 0.02 -15.50 -27.98
CA GLU A 63 -0.53 -16.66 -28.67
C GLU A 63 -0.11 -18.01 -28.05
N PRO A 64 -0.94 -19.07 -28.11
CA PRO A 64 -2.25 -19.09 -28.75
C PRO A 64 -3.36 -18.48 -27.86
N GLY A 65 -4.49 -18.12 -28.47
CA GLY A 65 -5.77 -17.96 -27.75
C GLY A 65 -6.22 -16.53 -27.49
N HIS A 66 -5.73 -15.57 -28.28
CA HIS A 66 -6.01 -14.15 -28.07
C HIS A 66 -7.52 -13.83 -28.12
N THR A 67 -8.26 -14.45 -29.04
CA THR A 67 -9.70 -14.21 -29.19
C THR A 67 -10.48 -14.72 -27.97
N GLU A 68 -10.09 -15.88 -27.44
CA GLU A 68 -10.67 -16.48 -26.25
C GLU A 68 -10.43 -15.61 -25.02
N LEU A 69 -9.22 -15.04 -24.87
CA LEU A 69 -8.93 -14.10 -23.79
C LEU A 69 -9.77 -12.83 -23.91
N LEU A 70 -9.81 -12.19 -25.08
CA LEU A 70 -10.63 -11.00 -25.29
C LEU A 70 -12.10 -11.26 -24.95
N GLN A 71 -12.63 -12.43 -25.29
CA GLN A 71 -14.00 -12.82 -24.92
C GLN A 71 -14.17 -12.91 -23.39
N GLN A 72 -13.23 -13.49 -22.65
CA GLN A 72 -13.28 -13.53 -21.19
C GLN A 72 -13.22 -12.13 -20.58
N LEU A 73 -12.38 -11.25 -21.12
CA LEU A 73 -12.24 -9.86 -20.68
C LEU A 73 -13.52 -9.02 -20.93
N GLN A 74 -14.43 -9.46 -21.80
CA GLN A 74 -15.74 -8.81 -21.95
C GLN A 74 -16.70 -9.08 -20.78
N THR A 75 -16.40 -10.03 -19.90
CA THR A 75 -17.25 -10.36 -18.75
C THR A 75 -17.26 -9.21 -17.74
N SER A 76 -18.44 -8.81 -17.27
CA SER A 76 -18.66 -7.60 -16.45
C SER A 76 -17.91 -7.55 -15.12
N ASN A 77 -17.42 -8.68 -14.62
CA ASN A 77 -16.68 -8.79 -13.36
C ASN A 77 -15.17 -9.05 -13.57
N VAL A 78 -14.62 -8.82 -14.76
CA VAL A 78 -13.18 -8.90 -15.02
C VAL A 78 -12.61 -7.49 -15.20
N VAL A 79 -11.57 -7.18 -14.42
CA VAL A 79 -10.83 -5.90 -14.43
C VAL A 79 -9.42 -6.16 -14.97
N ALA A 80 -9.00 -5.36 -15.95
CA ALA A 80 -7.66 -5.41 -16.54
C ALA A 80 -6.81 -4.22 -16.09
N ILE A 81 -5.51 -4.28 -16.41
CA ILE A 81 -4.57 -3.21 -16.08
C ILE A 81 -4.13 -2.39 -17.30
N LEU A 82 -3.72 -1.16 -17.02
CA LEU A 82 -2.91 -0.29 -17.89
C LEU A 82 -1.70 0.22 -17.07
N GLU A 83 -0.69 0.78 -17.73
CA GLU A 83 0.37 1.56 -17.06
C GLU A 83 0.22 3.04 -17.44
N LEU A 84 0.09 3.93 -16.45
CA LEU A 84 -0.03 5.38 -16.69
C LEU A 84 1.31 5.99 -17.12
N GLY A 85 2.43 5.45 -16.64
CA GLY A 85 3.75 5.85 -17.10
C GLY A 85 4.15 7.26 -16.66
N ALA A 86 4.16 7.53 -15.35
CA ALA A 86 4.46 8.85 -14.80
C ALA A 86 5.82 9.45 -15.24
N GLU A 87 6.78 8.61 -15.68
CA GLU A 87 8.05 9.00 -16.33
C GLU A 87 8.50 7.99 -17.41
N GLU A 88 7.63 7.05 -17.80
CA GLU A 88 7.92 5.90 -18.66
C GLU A 88 7.01 5.84 -19.90
N ILE A 89 6.97 4.69 -20.56
CA ILE A 89 6.09 4.36 -21.67
C ILE A 89 4.72 3.99 -21.09
N GLU A 90 3.67 4.70 -21.51
CA GLU A 90 2.29 4.30 -21.23
C GLU A 90 2.01 2.94 -21.87
N ILE A 91 1.44 2.00 -21.12
CA ILE A 91 1.00 0.70 -21.65
C ILE A 91 -0.53 0.69 -21.63
N PRO A 92 -1.21 0.69 -22.80
CA PRO A 92 -2.66 0.71 -22.85
C PRO A 92 -3.27 -0.60 -22.32
N PRO A 93 -4.55 -0.59 -21.93
CA PRO A 93 -5.24 -1.80 -21.54
C PRO A 93 -5.47 -2.74 -22.73
N PRO A 94 -5.84 -4.01 -22.46
CA PRO A 94 -6.23 -4.94 -23.51
C PRO A 94 -7.41 -4.39 -24.35
N PRO A 95 -7.43 -4.62 -25.68
CA PRO A 95 -8.46 -4.07 -26.55
C PRO A 95 -9.89 -4.45 -26.12
N GLY A 96 -10.78 -3.46 -26.11
CA GLY A 96 -12.21 -3.66 -25.88
C GLY A 96 -12.64 -3.80 -24.42
N VAL A 97 -11.74 -3.63 -23.44
CA VAL A 97 -12.13 -3.52 -22.03
C VAL A 97 -12.62 -2.08 -21.76
N PRO A 98 -13.83 -1.86 -21.23
CA PRO A 98 -14.33 -0.54 -20.86
C PRO A 98 -13.52 0.12 -19.73
N ASP A 99 -13.43 1.45 -19.74
CA ASP A 99 -12.62 2.23 -18.78
C ASP A 99 -13.00 1.99 -17.30
N ASP A 100 -14.28 1.70 -17.01
CA ASP A 100 -14.75 1.38 -15.66
C ASP A 100 -14.32 -0.02 -15.17
N ARG A 101 -13.66 -0.80 -16.04
CA ARG A 101 -13.06 -2.11 -15.77
C ARG A 101 -11.58 -2.14 -16.09
N VAL A 102 -10.95 -0.96 -16.12
CA VAL A 102 -9.51 -0.80 -16.24
C VAL A 102 -9.02 0.02 -15.05
N GLY A 103 -7.92 -0.42 -14.45
CA GLY A 103 -7.22 0.38 -13.44
C GLY A 103 -5.71 0.30 -13.62
N PHE A 104 -5.01 1.38 -13.30
CA PHE A 104 -3.57 1.42 -13.52
C PHE A 104 -2.79 0.57 -12.52
N SER A 105 -1.69 -0.06 -12.95
CA SER A 105 -0.80 -0.88 -12.12
C SER A 105 0.29 -0.08 -11.40
N ASP A 106 0.50 1.19 -11.76
CA ASP A 106 1.55 2.03 -11.17
C ASP A 106 1.50 2.05 -9.63
N ILE A 107 2.65 1.83 -9.00
CA ILE A 107 2.82 1.86 -7.55
C ILE A 107 3.64 3.08 -7.16
N ALA A 108 3.14 3.87 -6.21
CA ALA A 108 3.87 5.00 -5.65
C ALA A 108 5.04 4.51 -4.77
N ILE A 109 6.27 4.77 -5.21
CA ILE A 109 7.52 4.38 -4.55
C ILE A 109 8.13 5.60 -3.84
N ASP A 110 8.53 5.47 -2.59
CA ASP A 110 9.22 6.56 -1.88
C ASP A 110 10.68 6.71 -2.34
N ALA A 111 11.32 7.84 -2.04
CA ALA A 111 12.70 8.14 -2.46
C ALA A 111 13.76 7.09 -2.02
N ASP A 112 13.46 6.26 -1.02
CA ASP A 112 14.31 5.15 -0.59
C ASP A 112 13.93 3.79 -1.21
N ASN A 113 13.15 3.82 -2.30
CA ASN A 113 12.62 2.67 -3.04
C ASN A 113 11.61 1.79 -2.28
N VAL A 114 11.09 2.25 -1.14
CA VAL A 114 10.13 1.47 -0.36
C VAL A 114 8.71 1.94 -0.62
N VAL A 115 7.82 0.99 -0.88
CA VAL A 115 6.38 1.25 -1.04
C VAL A 115 5.76 1.51 0.33
N ARG A 116 5.27 2.72 0.55
CA ARG A 116 4.53 3.11 1.78
C ARG A 116 3.19 3.76 1.49
N ARG A 117 2.88 3.95 0.22
CA ARG A 117 1.76 4.76 -0.26
C ARG A 117 0.87 3.88 -1.13
N ASN A 118 -0.42 4.11 -1.02
CA ASN A 118 -1.43 3.52 -1.88
C ASN A 118 -1.97 4.64 -2.78
N LEU A 119 -1.60 4.58 -4.07
CA LEU A 119 -2.08 5.49 -5.10
C LEU A 119 -3.45 4.98 -5.55
N LEU A 120 -4.51 5.73 -5.23
CA LEU A 120 -5.90 5.34 -5.47
C LEU A 120 -6.40 5.85 -6.83
N PHE A 121 -5.91 7.02 -7.25
CA PHE A 121 -6.33 7.69 -8.47
C PHE A 121 -5.16 8.47 -9.07
N GLY A 122 -5.10 8.53 -10.39
CA GLY A 122 -4.08 9.21 -11.15
C GLY A 122 -4.62 9.65 -12.51
N SER A 123 -3.91 10.59 -13.13
CA SER A 123 -4.31 11.17 -14.42
C SER A 123 -3.11 11.19 -15.36
N ASN A 124 -3.34 10.93 -16.64
CA ASN A 124 -2.37 11.15 -17.70
C ASN A 124 -3.01 11.90 -18.88
N ALA A 125 -2.33 11.97 -20.03
CA ALA A 125 -2.86 12.63 -21.22
C ALA A 125 -4.13 11.96 -21.77
N SER A 126 -4.31 10.67 -21.48
CA SER A 126 -5.44 9.86 -21.96
C SER A 126 -6.68 9.97 -21.07
N GLY A 127 -6.53 10.40 -19.81
CA GLY A 127 -7.65 10.67 -18.91
C GLY A 127 -7.35 10.41 -17.44
N ASP A 128 -8.44 10.28 -16.69
CA ASP A 128 -8.47 10.05 -15.25
C ASP A 128 -8.78 8.58 -14.97
N PHE A 129 -7.95 7.93 -14.17
CA PHE A 129 -8.06 6.50 -13.88
C PHE A 129 -7.96 6.24 -12.37
N PHE A 130 -8.68 5.23 -11.90
CA PHE A 130 -8.44 4.64 -10.58
C PHE A 130 -7.37 3.56 -10.68
N SER A 131 -6.65 3.31 -9.59
CA SER A 131 -5.67 2.21 -9.58
C SER A 131 -6.37 0.86 -9.68
N PHE A 132 -5.66 -0.14 -10.18
CA PHE A 132 -6.12 -1.51 -10.28
C PHE A 132 -6.72 -2.01 -8.96
N SER A 133 -6.01 -1.81 -7.85
CA SER A 133 -6.48 -2.18 -6.52
C SER A 133 -7.76 -1.44 -6.10
N THR A 134 -7.90 -0.17 -6.48
CA THR A 134 -9.08 0.64 -6.18
C THR A 134 -10.29 0.19 -7.00
N GLN A 135 -10.10 -0.10 -8.30
CA GLN A 135 -11.16 -0.62 -9.16
C GLN A 135 -11.70 -1.98 -8.67
N LEU A 136 -10.82 -2.88 -8.25
CA LEU A 136 -11.22 -4.16 -7.66
C LEU A 136 -12.06 -3.96 -6.39
N ALA A 137 -11.62 -3.06 -5.51
CA ALA A 137 -12.37 -2.73 -4.31
C ALA A 137 -13.74 -2.12 -4.65
N PHE A 138 -13.82 -1.21 -5.63
CA PHE A 138 -15.08 -0.60 -6.06
C PHE A 138 -16.05 -1.63 -6.61
N LYS A 139 -15.62 -2.49 -7.54
CA LYS A 139 -16.50 -3.54 -8.10
C LYS A 139 -17.02 -4.51 -7.03
N TYR A 140 -16.21 -4.79 -6.01
CA TYR A 140 -16.65 -5.60 -4.88
C TYR A 140 -17.67 -4.88 -3.98
N LEU A 141 -17.42 -3.59 -3.69
CA LEU A 141 -18.26 -2.75 -2.83
C LEU A 141 -19.57 -2.34 -3.50
N GLU A 142 -19.60 -2.21 -4.83
CA GLU A 142 -20.78 -1.87 -5.62
C GLU A 142 -21.90 -2.91 -5.42
N LYS A 143 -21.55 -4.20 -5.28
CA LYS A 143 -22.52 -5.27 -4.96
C LYS A 143 -23.18 -5.09 -3.58
N GLN A 144 -22.57 -4.31 -2.70
CA GLN A 144 -23.07 -3.96 -1.38
C GLN A 144 -23.76 -2.59 -1.39
N GLY A 145 -23.94 -1.96 -2.56
CA GLY A 145 -24.53 -0.64 -2.71
C GLY A 145 -23.59 0.50 -2.32
N ILE A 146 -22.28 0.24 -2.23
CA ILE A 146 -21.28 1.24 -1.84
C ILE A 146 -20.51 1.67 -3.10
N THR A 147 -20.70 2.93 -3.50
CA THR A 147 -20.02 3.56 -4.63
C THR A 147 -19.24 4.79 -4.17
N PRO A 148 -18.15 5.18 -4.86
CA PRO A 148 -17.43 6.41 -4.57
C PRO A 148 -18.35 7.62 -4.71
N GLN A 149 -18.26 8.53 -3.75
CA GLN A 149 -19.01 9.78 -3.69
C GLN A 149 -18.08 10.90 -3.23
N ASP A 150 -18.49 12.15 -3.44
CA ASP A 150 -17.82 13.30 -2.81
C ASP A 150 -18.11 13.33 -1.31
N SER A 151 -17.08 13.59 -0.51
CA SER A 151 -17.18 13.52 0.95
C SER A 151 -18.01 14.66 1.50
N ARG A 152 -19.05 14.29 2.27
CA ARG A 152 -19.92 15.24 2.98
C ARG A 152 -19.16 16.08 4.02
N SER A 153 -18.07 15.53 4.56
CA SER A 153 -17.28 16.14 5.64
C SER A 153 -16.07 16.92 5.13
N HIS A 154 -15.53 16.53 3.97
CA HIS A 154 -14.34 17.12 3.36
C HIS A 154 -14.56 17.25 1.84
N PRO A 155 -15.26 18.29 1.37
CA PRO A 155 -15.59 18.45 -0.05
C PRO A 155 -14.35 18.35 -0.95
N GLY A 156 -14.46 17.59 -2.05
CA GLY A 156 -13.37 17.27 -2.96
C GLY A 156 -12.63 15.96 -2.64
N ASN A 157 -12.87 15.37 -1.47
CA ASN A 157 -12.27 14.09 -1.08
C ASN A 157 -13.21 12.92 -1.36
N MET A 158 -12.63 11.77 -1.70
CA MET A 158 -13.39 10.55 -1.94
C MET A 158 -13.99 9.98 -0.64
N GLN A 159 -15.29 9.70 -0.68
CA GLN A 159 -16.03 8.98 0.35
C GLN A 159 -16.54 7.63 -0.18
N LEU A 160 -16.32 6.58 0.61
CA LEU A 160 -16.84 5.23 0.38
C LEU A 160 -17.61 4.79 1.62
N GLY A 161 -18.92 4.60 1.47
CA GLY A 161 -19.80 4.37 2.60
C GLY A 161 -19.76 5.56 3.57
N GLU A 162 -19.44 5.30 4.83
CA GLU A 162 -19.28 6.36 5.84
C GLU A 162 -17.83 6.89 5.92
N THR A 163 -16.87 6.28 5.24
CA THR A 163 -15.45 6.62 5.39
C THR A 163 -15.00 7.63 4.35
N SER A 164 -14.42 8.74 4.81
CA SER A 164 -13.73 9.72 3.96
C SER A 164 -12.25 9.35 3.88
N PHE A 165 -11.74 9.11 2.67
CA PHE A 165 -10.31 8.91 2.44
C PHE A 165 -9.64 10.29 2.37
N LEU A 166 -8.66 10.57 3.22
CA LEU A 166 -7.97 11.87 3.20
C LEU A 166 -6.64 11.69 2.45
N PRO A 167 -6.39 12.46 1.38
CA PRO A 167 -5.14 12.34 0.63
C PRO A 167 -3.95 12.79 1.48
N LEU A 168 -2.76 12.25 1.18
CA LEU A 168 -1.51 12.66 1.81
C LEU A 168 -1.16 14.09 1.44
N GLU A 169 -0.88 14.90 2.45
CA GLU A 169 -0.32 16.23 2.29
C GLU A 169 1.21 16.16 2.12
N LYS A 170 1.81 17.23 1.58
CA LYS A 170 3.25 17.27 1.24
C LYS A 170 4.18 17.09 2.43
N ASP A 171 3.68 17.44 3.61
CA ASP A 171 4.33 17.49 4.91
C ASP A 171 3.69 16.51 5.92
N ALA A 172 2.92 15.53 5.44
CA ALA A 172 2.26 14.55 6.28
C ALA A 172 3.27 13.73 7.11
N GLY A 173 3.27 13.94 8.43
CA GLY A 173 4.04 13.16 9.40
C GLY A 173 5.56 13.30 9.23
N GLY A 174 6.19 12.25 8.68
CA GLY A 174 7.64 12.26 8.44
C GLY A 174 8.05 12.77 7.05
N TYR A 175 7.09 13.02 6.15
CA TYR A 175 7.38 13.49 4.80
C TYR A 175 7.75 14.99 4.80
N GLN A 176 8.57 15.37 3.83
CA GLN A 176 8.98 16.76 3.58
C GLN A 176 9.01 16.97 2.07
N ASN A 177 8.11 17.80 1.55
CA ASN A 177 7.91 18.01 0.10
C ASN A 177 7.63 16.71 -0.66
N LEU A 178 6.73 15.87 -0.14
CA LEU A 178 6.28 14.67 -0.85
C LEU A 178 5.74 15.02 -2.23
N ASP A 179 6.13 14.23 -3.23
CA ASP A 179 5.43 14.20 -4.50
C ASP A 179 4.08 13.48 -4.34
N ALA A 180 3.06 14.30 -4.04
CA ALA A 180 1.68 13.88 -3.80
C ALA A 180 0.82 13.99 -5.08
N VAL A 181 1.39 13.77 -6.27
CA VAL A 181 0.63 13.70 -7.52
C VAL A 181 -0.39 12.55 -7.48
N GLY A 182 -1.62 12.81 -7.93
CA GLY A 182 -2.73 11.87 -7.81
C GLY A 182 -3.33 11.82 -6.40
N TYR A 183 -4.18 10.83 -6.15
CA TYR A 183 -4.84 10.65 -4.87
C TYR A 183 -4.16 9.53 -4.09
N GLN A 184 -3.38 9.89 -3.07
CA GLN A 184 -2.56 8.92 -2.34
C GLN A 184 -2.94 8.87 -0.87
N VAL A 185 -2.94 7.68 -0.28
CA VAL A 185 -3.08 7.48 1.18
C VAL A 185 -1.91 6.66 1.70
N LEU A 186 -1.61 6.73 3.01
CA LEU A 186 -0.60 5.84 3.59
C LEU A 186 -1.10 4.40 3.55
N LEU A 187 -0.23 3.48 3.13
CA LEU A 187 -0.56 2.06 3.02
C LEU A 187 -0.55 1.40 4.40
N ASP A 188 -1.68 0.82 4.79
CA ASP A 188 -1.79 -0.01 6.00
C ASP A 188 -1.62 -1.49 5.63
N TYR A 189 -0.39 -1.97 5.69
CA TYR A 189 -0.07 -3.37 5.41
C TYR A 189 -0.76 -4.31 6.38
N ARG A 190 -1.47 -5.29 5.82
CA ARG A 190 -2.13 -6.35 6.58
C ARG A 190 -1.13 -7.37 7.13
N SER A 191 -0.16 -7.77 6.31
CA SER A 191 0.83 -8.79 6.68
C SER A 191 2.14 -8.64 5.90
N ALA A 192 3.20 -9.31 6.37
CA ALA A 192 4.51 -9.27 5.73
C ALA A 192 4.60 -10.07 4.42
N SER A 193 3.80 -11.14 4.26
CA SER A 193 3.94 -12.08 3.13
C SER A 193 2.66 -12.67 2.60
N SER A 194 1.56 -12.68 3.36
CA SER A 194 0.37 -13.47 3.05
C SER A 194 -0.92 -12.69 3.36
N PRO A 195 -1.19 -11.58 2.63
CA PRO A 195 -2.39 -10.77 2.85
C PRO A 195 -3.68 -11.50 2.49
N ALA A 196 -3.60 -12.53 1.65
CA ALA A 196 -4.71 -13.34 1.18
C ALA A 196 -4.25 -14.80 1.02
N PRO A 197 -5.18 -15.79 1.01
CA PRO A 197 -4.91 -17.12 0.49
C PRO A 197 -4.31 -17.06 -0.92
N MET A 198 -3.38 -17.97 -1.21
CA MET A 198 -2.70 -18.10 -2.49
C MET A 198 -2.88 -19.52 -3.04
N VAL A 199 -3.13 -19.62 -4.35
CA VAL A 199 -3.18 -20.89 -5.10
C VAL A 199 -2.39 -20.73 -6.37
N SER A 200 -1.76 -21.80 -6.86
CA SER A 200 -0.94 -21.72 -8.07
C SER A 200 -1.80 -21.63 -9.33
N PHE A 201 -1.32 -20.89 -10.33
CA PHE A 201 -1.96 -20.73 -11.63
C PHE A 201 -2.20 -22.09 -12.31
N THR A 202 -1.21 -22.98 -12.28
CA THR A 202 -1.35 -24.32 -12.87
C THR A 202 -2.31 -25.22 -12.08
N GLN A 203 -2.44 -25.06 -10.76
CA GLN A 203 -3.48 -25.74 -9.98
C GLN A 203 -4.88 -25.34 -10.47
N VAL A 204 -5.12 -24.05 -10.67
CA VAL A 204 -6.40 -23.57 -11.21
C VAL A 204 -6.64 -24.09 -12.62
N LEU A 205 -5.61 -24.07 -13.49
CA LEU A 205 -5.70 -24.58 -14.85
C LEU A 205 -6.07 -26.07 -14.90
N ASN A 206 -5.60 -26.85 -13.92
CA ASN A 206 -5.93 -28.27 -13.77
C ASN A 206 -7.29 -28.53 -13.08
N GLY A 207 -8.02 -27.49 -12.67
CA GLY A 207 -9.27 -27.59 -11.92
C GLY A 207 -9.08 -27.99 -10.45
N GLU A 208 -7.87 -27.88 -9.91
CA GLU A 208 -7.51 -28.22 -8.53
C GLU A 208 -7.68 -27.02 -7.59
N ILE A 209 -8.88 -26.44 -7.58
CA ILE A 209 -9.20 -25.30 -6.72
C ILE A 209 -10.45 -25.58 -5.87
N ASP A 210 -10.38 -25.24 -4.58
CA ASP A 210 -11.55 -25.27 -3.72
C ASP A 210 -12.50 -24.11 -4.13
N PRO A 211 -13.75 -24.39 -4.55
CA PRO A 211 -14.73 -23.37 -4.90
C PRO A 211 -14.95 -22.33 -3.79
N SER A 212 -14.79 -22.72 -2.52
CA SER A 212 -14.94 -21.82 -1.37
C SER A 212 -13.89 -20.71 -1.35
N LEU A 213 -12.76 -20.89 -2.04
CA LEU A 213 -11.73 -19.87 -2.20
C LEU A 213 -12.06 -18.84 -3.28
N VAL A 214 -13.05 -19.11 -4.14
CA VAL A 214 -13.40 -18.25 -5.29
C VAL A 214 -14.76 -17.57 -5.11
N GLN A 215 -15.74 -18.30 -4.57
CA GLN A 215 -17.12 -17.82 -4.46
C GLN A 215 -17.23 -16.52 -3.67
N ASP A 216 -17.88 -15.52 -4.27
CA ASP A 216 -18.12 -14.19 -3.71
C ASP A 216 -16.83 -13.43 -3.28
N LYS A 217 -15.67 -13.81 -3.83
CA LYS A 217 -14.37 -13.20 -3.49
C LYS A 217 -13.79 -12.37 -4.62
N ILE A 218 -12.86 -11.50 -4.28
CA ILE A 218 -11.97 -10.83 -5.23
C ILE A 218 -10.83 -11.78 -5.54
N VAL A 219 -10.66 -12.14 -6.81
CA VAL A 219 -9.57 -13.00 -7.26
C VAL A 219 -8.55 -12.18 -8.03
N LEU A 220 -7.32 -12.08 -7.53
CA LEU A 220 -6.22 -11.41 -8.22
C LEU A 220 -5.36 -12.46 -8.92
N ILE A 221 -5.22 -12.36 -10.23
CA ILE A 221 -4.33 -13.21 -11.03
C ILE A 221 -3.10 -12.38 -11.38
N GLY A 222 -1.91 -12.80 -10.94
CA GLY A 222 -0.68 -12.03 -11.15
C GLY A 222 0.58 -12.82 -10.84
N THR A 223 1.73 -12.27 -11.22
CA THR A 223 2.99 -12.98 -11.10
C THR A 223 3.64 -12.83 -9.73
N THR A 224 4.16 -13.95 -9.21
CA THR A 224 5.06 -13.98 -8.05
C THR A 224 6.47 -14.46 -8.44
N ALA A 225 6.68 -14.75 -9.72
CA ALA A 225 7.93 -15.23 -10.28
C ALA A 225 9.00 -14.12 -10.26
N PRO A 226 10.18 -14.33 -9.65
CA PRO A 226 11.22 -13.31 -9.63
C PRO A 226 11.74 -12.88 -11.01
N SER A 227 11.61 -13.73 -12.04
CA SER A 227 12.00 -13.39 -13.42
C SER A 227 11.13 -12.32 -14.09
N SER A 228 9.91 -12.11 -13.59
CA SER A 228 9.00 -11.06 -14.09
C SER A 228 9.49 -9.65 -13.76
N LYS A 229 10.34 -9.51 -12.72
CA LYS A 229 10.83 -8.24 -12.15
C LYS A 229 9.74 -7.34 -11.56
N ASP A 230 8.53 -7.84 -11.38
CA ASP A 230 7.46 -7.14 -10.67
C ASP A 230 7.60 -7.32 -9.14
N LEU A 231 8.66 -6.73 -8.57
CA LEU A 231 9.11 -6.94 -7.20
C LEU A 231 9.44 -5.62 -6.52
N PHE A 232 8.82 -5.35 -5.38
CA PHE A 232 8.96 -4.09 -4.66
C PHE A 232 9.60 -4.24 -3.28
N TYR A 233 10.41 -3.26 -2.87
CA TYR A 233 10.77 -3.14 -1.47
C TYR A 233 9.59 -2.59 -0.66
N THR A 234 9.35 -3.19 0.50
CA THR A 234 8.29 -2.80 1.43
C THR A 234 8.89 -2.58 2.82
N PRO A 235 8.14 -2.03 3.78
CA PRO A 235 8.62 -1.87 5.14
C PRO A 235 9.07 -3.18 5.78
N TYR A 236 8.66 -4.35 5.28
CA TYR A 236 9.07 -5.67 5.77
C TYR A 236 10.36 -6.21 5.14
N SER A 237 10.79 -5.67 3.99
CA SER A 237 11.95 -6.15 3.23
C SER A 237 13.22 -6.33 4.06
N ALA A 238 13.54 -5.36 4.92
CA ALA A 238 14.73 -5.41 5.76
C ALA A 238 14.65 -6.36 6.97
N ALA A 239 13.53 -7.08 7.17
CA ALA A 239 13.43 -8.16 8.15
C ALA A 239 13.42 -9.55 7.51
N LEU A 240 13.23 -9.66 6.19
CA LEU A 240 13.27 -10.93 5.48
C LEU A 240 14.72 -11.40 5.38
N GLN A 241 14.97 -12.70 5.62
CA GLN A 241 16.29 -13.30 5.47
C GLN A 241 16.60 -13.72 4.03
N THR A 242 15.55 -13.93 3.23
CA THR A 242 15.59 -14.35 1.84
C THR A 242 14.48 -13.64 1.09
N ASN A 243 14.70 -13.27 -0.19
CA ASN A 243 13.73 -12.55 -1.03
C ASN A 243 13.23 -11.26 -0.37
N HIS A 244 14.08 -10.23 -0.34
CA HIS A 244 13.80 -8.94 0.30
C HIS A 244 12.73 -8.09 -0.41
N THR A 245 11.86 -8.68 -1.21
CA THR A 245 10.86 -7.98 -2.02
C THR A 245 9.52 -8.66 -1.92
N MET A 246 8.46 -7.89 -2.18
CA MET A 246 7.09 -8.36 -2.28
C MET A 246 6.65 -8.27 -3.75
N PRO A 247 6.04 -9.33 -4.33
CA PRO A 247 5.51 -9.26 -5.68
C PRO A 247 4.39 -8.21 -5.84
N GLY A 248 4.28 -7.59 -7.02
CA GLY A 248 3.30 -6.52 -7.30
C GLY A 248 1.87 -6.95 -7.02
N VAL A 249 1.45 -8.13 -7.51
CA VAL A 249 0.12 -8.69 -7.21
C VAL A 249 -0.17 -8.81 -5.70
N VAL A 250 0.87 -9.10 -4.90
CA VAL A 250 0.74 -9.19 -3.44
C VAL A 250 0.61 -7.78 -2.83
N VAL A 251 1.34 -6.79 -3.36
CA VAL A 251 1.18 -5.37 -2.98
C VAL A 251 -0.23 -4.88 -3.30
N HIS A 252 -0.75 -5.16 -4.50
CA HIS A 252 -2.12 -4.82 -4.87
C HIS A 252 -3.15 -5.50 -3.95
N ALA A 253 -2.96 -6.75 -3.57
CA ALA A 253 -3.83 -7.42 -2.60
C ALA A 253 -3.82 -6.73 -1.21
N GLN A 254 -2.68 -6.20 -0.77
CA GLN A 254 -2.62 -5.39 0.48
C GLN A 254 -3.44 -4.10 0.33
N MET A 255 -3.32 -3.43 -0.81
CA MET A 255 -4.05 -2.18 -1.12
C MET A 255 -5.57 -2.43 -1.17
N VAL A 256 -6.01 -3.50 -1.84
CA VAL A 256 -7.43 -3.91 -1.83
C VAL A 256 -7.89 -4.20 -0.41
N SER A 257 -7.13 -4.99 0.37
CA SER A 257 -7.49 -5.31 1.76
C SER A 257 -7.56 -4.07 2.66
N GLN A 258 -6.71 -3.07 2.43
CA GLN A 258 -6.80 -1.79 3.13
C GLN A 258 -8.12 -1.08 2.83
N VAL A 259 -8.50 -0.94 1.55
CA VAL A 259 -9.75 -0.27 1.18
C VAL A 259 -10.95 -1.01 1.77
N LEU A 260 -11.02 -2.34 1.59
CA LEU A 260 -12.12 -3.14 2.15
C LEU A 260 -12.14 -3.10 3.68
N GLY A 261 -10.99 -3.20 4.34
CA GLY A 261 -10.92 -3.15 5.80
C GLY A 261 -11.32 -1.79 6.36
N THR A 262 -11.01 -0.72 5.65
CA THR A 262 -11.39 0.64 6.01
C THR A 262 -12.89 0.86 5.86
N VAL A 263 -13.48 0.37 4.75
CA VAL A 263 -14.88 0.63 4.41
C VAL A 263 -15.84 -0.32 5.13
N LEU A 264 -15.50 -1.61 5.22
CA LEU A 264 -16.40 -2.65 5.74
C LEU A 264 -16.12 -3.00 7.21
N ASP A 265 -14.86 -2.97 7.63
CA ASP A 265 -14.47 -3.39 8.98
C ASP A 265 -14.23 -2.18 9.92
N GLY A 266 -14.37 -0.95 9.40
CA GLY A 266 -14.14 0.29 10.17
C GLY A 266 -12.70 0.47 10.63
N LYS A 267 -11.72 -0.13 9.94
CA LYS A 267 -10.30 0.09 10.26
C LYS A 267 -9.94 1.56 10.03
N PRO A 268 -9.23 2.20 10.98
CA PRO A 268 -8.86 3.60 10.82
C PRO A 268 -7.83 3.77 9.70
N LEU A 269 -7.95 4.87 8.95
CA LEU A 269 -6.88 5.36 8.11
C LEU A 269 -5.79 6.01 8.97
N PHE A 270 -4.59 6.15 8.40
CA PHE A 270 -3.55 6.94 9.04
C PHE A 270 -3.97 8.39 9.15
N TRP A 271 -3.70 8.98 10.31
CA TRP A 271 -3.91 10.39 10.57
C TRP A 271 -2.58 11.07 10.88
N PHE A 272 -2.56 12.37 10.60
CA PHE A 272 -1.40 13.24 10.73
C PHE A 272 -1.79 14.44 11.59
N ALA A 273 -0.83 14.99 12.33
CA ALA A 273 -1.10 16.20 13.08
C ALA A 273 -1.09 17.41 12.13
N PRO A 274 -1.96 18.40 12.35
CA PRO A 274 -1.82 19.68 11.66
C PRO A 274 -0.50 20.34 12.06
N GLU A 275 0.06 21.15 11.16
CA GLU A 275 1.39 21.77 11.29
C GLU A 275 1.61 22.46 12.65
N TRP A 276 0.63 23.21 13.15
CA TRP A 276 0.74 23.90 14.44
C TRP A 276 0.94 22.95 15.63
N LEU A 277 0.34 21.75 15.57
CA LEU A 277 0.48 20.74 16.61
C LEU A 277 1.85 20.06 16.52
N GLU A 278 2.37 19.85 15.32
CA GLU A 278 3.74 19.38 15.12
C GLU A 278 4.79 20.40 15.60
N ILE A 279 4.60 21.68 15.32
CA ILE A 279 5.46 22.76 15.86
C ILE A 279 5.42 22.76 17.38
N THR A 280 4.23 22.63 17.97
CA THR A 280 4.06 22.55 19.44
C THR A 280 4.74 21.30 20.00
N TRP A 281 4.66 20.18 19.31
CA TRP A 281 5.34 18.94 19.66
C TRP A 281 6.86 19.11 19.68
N ILE A 282 7.45 19.68 18.63
CA ILE A 282 8.88 19.97 18.53
C ILE A 282 9.31 20.96 19.63
N GLY A 283 8.56 22.07 19.78
CA GLY A 283 8.81 23.08 20.80
C GLY A 283 8.74 22.53 22.23
N GLY A 284 7.77 21.65 22.50
CA GLY A 284 7.63 20.98 23.79
C GLY A 284 8.86 20.15 24.15
N TRP A 285 9.36 19.32 23.22
CA TRP A 285 10.57 18.52 23.44
C TRP A 285 11.85 19.36 23.53
N ALA A 286 11.93 20.48 22.81
CA ALA A 286 12.99 21.48 22.97
C ALA A 286 12.99 22.09 24.38
N VAL A 287 11.83 22.51 24.90
CA VAL A 287 11.72 23.05 26.27
C VAL A 287 12.11 22.00 27.31
N ILE A 288 11.64 20.75 27.15
CA ILE A 288 11.98 19.64 28.05
C ILE A 288 13.50 19.40 28.07
N GLY A 289 14.15 19.38 26.91
CA GLY A 289 15.61 19.26 26.80
C GLY A 289 16.34 20.38 27.54
N GLY A 290 15.93 21.62 27.31
CA GLY A 290 16.47 22.78 28.02
C GLY A 290 16.29 22.69 29.54
N CYS A 291 15.10 22.34 30.02
CA CYS A 291 14.83 22.15 31.45
C CYS A 291 15.70 21.04 32.06
N ALA A 292 15.91 19.93 31.35
CA ALA A 292 16.78 18.85 31.80
C ALA A 292 18.24 19.33 31.94
N ALA A 293 18.76 20.05 30.95
CA ALA A 293 20.11 20.64 30.98
C ALA A 293 20.29 21.72 32.06
N TRP A 294 19.22 22.45 32.38
CA TRP A 294 19.23 23.40 33.50
C TRP A 294 19.25 22.70 34.86
N ARG A 295 18.44 21.66 35.02
CA ARG A 295 18.24 20.94 36.28
C ARG A 295 19.40 20.00 36.63
N PHE A 296 19.92 19.26 35.65
CA PHE A 296 20.99 18.29 35.85
C PHE A 296 22.34 18.90 35.50
N ARG A 297 23.16 19.15 36.53
CA ARG A 297 24.47 19.80 36.36
C ARG A 297 25.60 18.83 36.06
N HIS A 298 25.48 17.58 36.47
CA HIS A 298 26.52 16.57 36.25
C HIS A 298 26.35 15.95 34.85
N PRO A 299 27.41 15.91 34.01
CA PRO A 299 27.28 15.51 32.60
C PRO A 299 26.74 14.09 32.42
N ILE A 300 27.13 13.15 33.29
CA ILE A 300 26.63 11.76 33.26
C ILE A 300 25.12 11.72 33.53
N THR A 301 24.62 12.46 34.54
CA THR A 301 23.19 12.48 34.86
C THR A 301 22.36 13.13 33.76
N LEU A 302 22.91 14.16 33.11
CA LEU A 302 22.27 14.78 31.96
C LEU A 302 22.22 13.82 30.77
N GLY A 303 23.32 13.12 30.46
CA GLY A 303 23.38 12.13 29.41
C GLY A 303 22.33 11.02 29.58
N PHE A 304 22.23 10.43 30.77
CA PHE A 304 21.17 9.45 31.05
C PHE A 304 19.77 10.04 30.91
N SER A 305 19.56 11.28 31.39
CA SER A 305 18.25 11.94 31.27
C SER A 305 17.84 12.15 29.82
N VAL A 306 18.76 12.62 28.97
CA VAL A 306 18.52 12.80 27.53
C VAL A 306 18.19 11.47 26.84
N VAL A 307 18.93 10.40 27.16
CA VAL A 307 18.66 9.06 26.61
C VAL A 307 17.26 8.58 27.02
N ILE A 308 16.88 8.72 28.29
CA ILE A 308 15.55 8.35 28.79
C ILE A 308 14.46 9.16 28.07
N LEU A 309 14.67 10.46 27.86
CA LEU A 309 13.72 11.33 27.17
C LEU A 309 13.55 10.94 25.70
N VAL A 310 14.64 10.62 24.99
CA VAL A 310 14.57 10.15 23.60
C VAL A 310 13.87 8.79 23.50
N ILE A 311 14.10 7.88 24.45
CA ILE A 311 13.37 6.61 24.55
C ILE A 311 11.88 6.88 24.80
N GLY A 312 11.54 7.80 25.70
CA GLY A 312 10.16 8.19 25.98
C GLY A 312 9.46 8.78 24.76
N LEU A 313 10.10 9.72 24.06
CA LEU A 313 9.64 10.29 22.79
C LEU A 313 9.38 9.20 21.74
N SER A 314 10.32 8.28 21.57
CA SER A 314 10.22 7.16 20.63
C SER A 314 9.06 6.23 21.01
N GLY A 315 8.87 5.98 22.31
CA GLY A 315 7.78 5.17 22.85
C GLY A 315 6.41 5.81 22.61
N ILE A 316 6.25 7.10 22.88
CA ILE A 316 5.01 7.84 22.62
C ILE A 316 4.69 7.81 21.11
N SER A 317 5.68 8.09 20.28
CA SER A 317 5.51 8.10 18.82
C SER A 317 5.16 6.70 18.29
N LEU A 318 5.73 5.64 18.86
CA LEU A 318 5.37 4.26 18.54
C LEU A 318 3.92 3.94 18.95
N LEU A 319 3.49 4.34 20.15
CA LEU A 319 2.12 4.12 20.62
C LEU A 319 1.10 4.83 19.71
N LEU A 320 1.37 6.09 19.32
CA LEU A 320 0.56 6.80 18.35
C LEU A 320 0.53 6.07 17.01
N PHE A 321 1.68 5.61 16.52
CA PHE A 321 1.76 4.87 15.27
C PHE A 321 0.97 3.56 15.28
N LEU A 322 0.94 2.86 16.41
CA LEU A 322 0.09 1.65 16.58
C LEU A 322 -1.40 1.99 16.58
N GLY A 323 -1.78 3.23 16.94
CA GLY A 323 -3.12 3.81 16.77
C GLY A 323 -3.29 4.63 15.49
N HIS A 324 -2.52 4.31 14.44
CA HIS A 324 -2.57 4.94 13.11
C HIS A 324 -2.23 6.43 13.06
N GLY A 325 -1.65 6.99 14.13
CA GLY A 325 -1.11 8.34 14.15
C GLY A 325 0.36 8.39 13.85
N TRP A 326 0.77 9.08 12.79
CA TRP A 326 2.19 9.22 12.49
C TRP A 326 2.70 10.63 12.81
N LEU A 327 3.47 10.75 13.89
CA LEU A 327 4.21 11.96 14.26
C LEU A 327 5.72 11.80 14.03
N PRO A 328 6.44 12.88 13.70
CA PRO A 328 7.88 12.86 13.51
C PRO A 328 8.64 12.64 14.83
N ILE A 329 9.70 11.81 14.78
CA ILE A 329 10.60 11.55 15.91
C ILE A 329 11.91 12.33 15.78
N ALA A 330 12.46 12.38 14.57
CA ALA A 330 13.80 12.93 14.35
C ALA A 330 13.87 14.40 14.71
N THR A 331 12.90 15.21 14.26
CA THR A 331 12.85 16.65 14.53
C THR A 331 12.74 16.99 16.02
N PRO A 332 11.80 16.44 16.83
CA PRO A 332 11.77 16.70 18.26
C PRO A 332 12.98 16.15 19.01
N ALA A 333 13.54 15.00 18.59
CA ALA A 333 14.75 14.46 19.22
C ALA A 333 15.97 15.37 19.00
N ILE A 334 16.16 15.88 17.78
CA ILE A 334 17.22 16.84 17.46
C ILE A 334 17.01 18.14 18.25
N ALA A 335 15.78 18.66 18.28
CA ALA A 335 15.46 19.88 19.03
C ALA A 335 15.77 19.73 20.52
N LEU A 336 15.42 18.59 21.13
CA LEU A 336 15.75 18.26 22.52
C LEU A 336 17.27 18.21 22.76
N ILE A 337 18.02 17.58 21.86
CA ILE A 337 19.48 17.44 22.00
C ILE A 337 20.17 18.79 21.83
N LEU A 338 19.82 19.56 20.79
CA LEU A 338 20.44 20.85 20.51
C LEU A 338 20.18 21.88 21.61
N THR A 339 18.95 21.95 22.13
CA THR A 339 18.63 22.84 23.26
C THR A 339 19.35 22.44 24.55
N SER A 340 19.50 21.13 24.80
CA SER A 340 20.30 20.63 25.92
C SER A 340 21.75 21.08 25.81
N ILE A 341 22.37 20.94 24.62
CA ILE A 341 23.74 21.39 24.35
C ILE A 341 23.86 22.90 24.51
N ALA A 342 22.93 23.68 23.93
CA ALA A 342 22.95 25.13 23.99
C ALA A 342 22.96 25.66 25.44
N ILE A 343 22.15 25.08 26.33
CA ILE A 343 22.10 25.48 27.74
C ILE A 343 23.37 25.08 28.49
N VAL A 344 23.93 23.91 28.22
CA VAL A 344 25.22 23.51 28.81
C VAL A 344 26.33 24.48 28.40
N SER A 345 26.42 24.82 27.11
CA SER A 345 27.40 25.77 26.58
C SER A 345 27.22 27.17 27.16
N TYR A 346 25.98 27.67 27.21
CA TYR A 346 25.67 28.96 27.83
C TYR A 346 26.11 29.01 29.29
N ARG A 347 25.80 27.95 30.06
CA ARG A 347 26.20 27.86 31.47
C ARG A 347 27.71 27.82 31.63
N ALA A 348 28.41 27.04 30.80
CA ALA A 348 29.88 26.96 30.83
C ALA A 348 30.52 28.33 30.53
N TYR A 349 29.96 29.10 29.59
CA TYR A 349 30.40 30.46 29.28
C TYR A 349 30.16 31.42 30.45
N THR A 350 28.99 31.38 31.11
CA THR A 350 28.67 32.30 32.22
C THR A 350 29.40 32.01 33.54
N ILE A 351 30.04 30.85 33.68
CA ILE A 351 30.81 30.47 34.87
C ILE A 351 32.29 30.89 34.74
N GLN A 352 32.76 31.18 33.52
CA GLN A 352 34.03 31.89 33.26
C GLN A 352 33.85 33.39 33.49
#